data_AF-A0A7V3HVD4-F1
#
_entry.id   AF-A0A7V3HVD4-F1
#
_cell.length_a   1.000
_cell.length_b   1.000
_cell.length_c   1.000
_cell.angle_alpha   90.00
_cell.angle_beta   90.00
_cell.angle_gamma   90.00
#
_symmetry.space_group_name_H-M   'P 1'
#
loop_
_entity.id
_entity.type
_entity.pdbx_description
1 polymer ?
#
loop_
_entity_poly.entity_id
_entity_poly.type
_entity_poly.pdbx_seq_one_letter_code
_entity_poly.pdbx_strand_id
1 'polypeptide(L)' 'MAKIKKASKKEIEGIKALFLRHYPDSLTELNYTNLYELLIAVMLSAQCTDKRVNIISPALFEAYPDP' A
#
# COMPACT_ATOMS: atom_id res chain seq x y z
N MET A 1 -8.99 -22.60 21.03
CA MET A 1 -9.11 -21.48 20.08
C MET A 1 -10.58 -21.28 19.74
N ALA A 2 -11.13 -20.07 19.89
CA ALA A 2 -12.53 -19.82 19.56
C ALA A 2 -12.77 -19.96 18.05
N LYS A 3 -13.85 -20.65 17.65
CA LYS A 3 -14.26 -20.72 16.23
C LYS A 3 -14.71 -19.33 15.78
N ILE A 4 -13.92 -18.68 14.93
CA ILE A 4 -14.30 -17.40 14.34
C ILE A 4 -15.42 -17.65 13.32
N LYS A 5 -16.57 -16.99 13.52
CA LYS A 5 -17.68 -17.03 12.57
C LYS A 5 -17.28 -16.23 11.31
N LYS A 6 -17.42 -16.84 10.14
CA LYS A 6 -17.19 -16.17 8.85
C LYS A 6 -18.27 -15.11 8.62
N ALA A 7 -17.86 -13.92 8.20
CA ALA A 7 -18.79 -12.84 7.84
C ALA A 7 -19.66 -13.22 6.63
N SER A 8 -20.91 -12.78 6.65
CA SER A 8 -21.86 -12.87 5.54
C SER A 8 -21.56 -11.83 4.46
N LYS A 9 -22.08 -12.05 3.26
CA LYS A 9 -21.96 -11.09 2.16
C LYS A 9 -22.49 -9.69 2.53
N LYS A 10 -23.61 -9.63 3.29
CA LYS A 10 -24.20 -8.36 3.73
C LYS A 10 -23.28 -7.58 4.68
N GLU A 11 -22.59 -8.28 5.57
CA GLU A 11 -21.62 -7.65 6.49
C GLU A 11 -20.41 -7.12 5.73
N ILE A 12 -19.90 -7.88 4.75
CA ILE A 12 -18.75 -7.46 3.91
C ILE A 12 -19.09 -6.19 3.12
N GLU A 13 -20.27 -6.13 2.48
CA GLU A 13 -20.70 -4.94 1.73
C GLU A 13 -20.91 -3.73 2.67
N GLY A 14 -21.43 -3.96 3.88
CA GLY A 14 -21.55 -2.91 4.90
C GLY A 14 -20.20 -2.33 5.32
N ILE A 15 -19.20 -3.18 5.56
CA ILE A 15 -17.83 -2.77 5.89
C ILE A 15 -17.19 -2.01 4.74
N LYS A 16 -17.33 -2.50 3.50
CA LYS A 16 -16.83 -1.81 2.30
C LYS A 16 -17.42 -0.40 2.17
N ALA A 17 -18.74 -0.26 2.34
CA ALA A 17 -19.41 1.03 2.28
C ALA A 17 -18.88 2.01 3.34
N LEU A 18 -18.59 1.53 4.55
CA LEU A 18 -17.97 2.34 5.60
C LEU A 18 -16.55 2.78 5.21
N PHE A 19 -15.70 1.87 4.70
CA PHE A 19 -14.35 2.24 4.26
C PHE A 19 -14.37 3.29 3.15
N LEU A 20 -15.18 3.10 2.12
CA LEU A 20 -15.28 4.06 1.00
C LEU A 20 -15.82 5.42 1.46
N ARG A 21 -16.69 5.46 2.46
CA ARG A 21 -17.20 6.71 3.05
C ARG A 21 -16.15 7.43 3.91
N HIS A 22 -15.37 6.68 4.70
CA HIS A 22 -14.40 7.26 5.64
C HIS A 22 -13.06 7.61 4.98
N TYR A 23 -12.68 6.93 3.90
CA TYR A 23 -11.40 7.12 3.21
C TYR A 23 -11.59 7.25 1.69
N PRO A 24 -12.29 8.30 1.22
CA PRO A 24 -12.72 8.45 -0.18
C PRO A 24 -11.57 8.49 -1.19
N ASP A 25 -10.43 9.04 -0.80
CA ASP A 25 -9.28 9.30 -1.68
C ASP A 25 -8.04 8.48 -1.26
N SER A 26 -8.24 7.25 -0.79
CA SER A 26 -7.14 6.38 -0.38
C SER A 26 -6.22 6.04 -1.56
N LEU A 27 -4.95 6.41 -1.45
CA LEU A 27 -3.88 6.07 -2.40
C LEU A 27 -2.74 5.34 -1.68
N THR A 28 -1.75 4.87 -2.42
CA THR A 28 -0.53 4.30 -1.82
C THR A 28 0.25 5.37 -1.05
N GLU A 29 0.89 4.98 0.05
CA GLU A 29 1.80 5.85 0.81
C GLU A 29 3.23 5.85 0.25
N LEU A 30 3.53 5.03 -0.77
CA LEU A 30 4.84 4.98 -1.41
C LEU A 30 5.06 6.23 -2.27
N ASN A 31 6.21 6.87 -2.12
CA ASN A 31 6.61 8.03 -2.93
C ASN A 31 7.27 7.56 -4.23
N TYR A 32 6.74 8.01 -5.37
CA TYR A 32 7.27 7.73 -6.70
C TYR A 32 6.87 8.84 -7.69
N THR A 33 7.65 9.00 -8.76
CA THR A 33 7.38 9.96 -9.85
C THR A 33 7.04 9.27 -11.17
N ASN A 34 7.35 7.98 -11.30
CA ASN A 34 7.14 7.19 -12.50
C ASN A 34 6.90 5.69 -12.18
N LEU A 35 6.56 4.90 -13.19
CA LEU A 35 6.22 3.48 -13.02
C LEU A 35 7.42 2.60 -12.63
N TYR A 36 8.64 2.99 -13.02
CA TYR A 36 9.85 2.25 -12.66
C TYR A 36 10.11 2.40 -11.15
N GLU A 37 10.08 3.63 -10.62
CA GLU A 37 10.19 3.90 -9.20
C GLU A 37 9.12 3.17 -8.38
N LEU A 38 7.86 3.19 -8.83
CA LEU A 38 6.77 2.49 -8.15
C LEU A 38 7.01 0.97 -8.09
N LEU A 39 7.45 0.37 -9.20
CA LEU A 39 7.74 -1.06 -9.25
C LEU A 39 8.80 -1.44 -8.21
N ILE A 40 9.90 -0.69 -8.17
CA ILE A 40 11.00 -0.93 -7.22
C ILE A 40 10.54 -0.67 -5.77
N ALA A 41 9.79 0.41 -5.52
CA ALA A 41 9.26 0.72 -4.19
C ALA A 41 8.33 -0.40 -3.66
N VAL A 42 7.50 -0.98 -4.53
CA VAL A 42 6.63 -2.13 -4.20
C VAL A 42 7.46 -3.39 -3.90
N MET A 43 8.55 -3.64 -4.64
CA MET A 43 9.44 -4.77 -4.33
C MET A 43 10.10 -4.60 -2.96
N LEU A 44 10.50 -3.37 -2.61
CA LEU A 44 11.15 -3.05 -1.33
C LEU A 44 10.17 -3.03 -0.14
N SER A 45 8.86 -2.88 -0.38
CA SER A 45 7.84 -2.86 0.68
C SER A 45 7.55 -4.25 1.26
N ALA A 46 8.04 -5.32 0.61
CA ALA A 46 7.91 -6.67 1.13
C ALA A 46 8.51 -6.78 2.56
N GLN A 47 7.65 -7.07 3.54
CA GLN A 47 8.01 -7.15 4.97
C GLN A 47 8.67 -5.87 5.52
N CYS A 48 8.37 -4.73 4.90
CA CYS A 48 8.89 -3.42 5.25
C CYS A 48 7.73 -2.40 5.35
N THR A 49 7.95 -1.29 6.04
CA THR A 49 6.95 -0.22 6.11
C THR A 49 7.17 0.78 4.99
N ASP A 50 6.11 1.33 4.39
CA ASP A 50 6.18 2.38 3.36
C ASP A 50 7.04 3.57 3.83
N LYS A 51 6.93 3.97 5.10
CA LYS A 51 7.80 4.98 5.72
C LYS A 51 9.30 4.69 5.57
N ARG A 52 9.72 3.44 5.75
CA ARG A 52 11.12 3.03 5.62
C ARG A 52 11.55 3.03 4.16
N VAL A 53 10.70 2.54 3.26
CA VAL A 53 10.95 2.57 1.82
C VAL A 53 11.14 4.02 1.33
N ASN A 54 10.26 4.93 1.75
CA ASN A 54 10.33 6.35 1.39
C ASN A 54 11.56 7.09 1.93
N ILE A 55 12.19 6.59 3.00
CA ILE A 55 13.45 7.16 3.52
C ILE A 55 14.63 6.76 2.62
N ILE A 56 14.62 5.55 2.06
CA ILE A 56 15.75 5.02 1.28
C ILE A 56 15.63 5.28 -0.21
N SER A 57 14.40 5.40 -0.73
CA SER A 57 14.14 5.44 -2.16
C SER A 57 14.72 6.67 -2.88
N PRO A 58 14.82 7.88 -2.30
CA PRO A 58 15.40 9.03 -3.02
C PRO A 58 16.87 8.81 -3.41
N ALA A 59 17.70 8.33 -2.48
CA ALA A 59 19.10 8.04 -2.76
C ALA A 59 19.27 6.85 -3.71
N LEU A 60 18.38 5.86 -3.64
CA LEU A 60 18.37 4.74 -4.56
C LEU A 60 18.05 5.20 -5.99
N PHE A 61 17.03 6.04 -6.17
CA PHE A 61 16.60 6.50 -7.49
C PHE A 61 17.55 7.53 -8.11
N GLU A 62 18.27 8.31 -7.28
CA GLU A 62 19.38 9.14 -7.76
C GLU A 62 20.53 8.30 -8.32
N ALA A 63 20.87 7.18 -7.65
CA ALA A 63 21.92 6.27 -8.09
C ALA A 63 21.51 5.40 -9.30
N TYR A 64 20.22 5.08 -9.41
CA TYR A 64 19.66 4.19 -10.44
C TYR A 64 18.37 4.80 -11.02
N PRO A 65 18.47 5.81 -11.91
CA PRO A 65 17.31 6.58 -12.39
C PRO A 65 16.46 5.87 -13.44
N ASP A 66 17.01 4.85 -14.12
CA ASP A 66 16.35 4.06 -15.17
C ASP A 66 16.68 2.56 -15.05
N PRO A 67 15.93 1.66 -15.76
CA PRO A 67 16.04 0.20 -15.62
C PRO A 67 17.36 -0.43 -16.04
#